data_AF-A0A945KP00-F1
#
_entry.id   AF-A0A945KP00-F1
#
_cell.length_a   1.000
_cell.length_b   1.000
_cell.length_c   1.000
_cell.angle_alpha   90.00
_cell.angle_beta   90.00
_cell.angle_gamma   90.00
#
_symmetry.space_group_name_H-M   'P 1'
#
loop_
_entity.id
_entity.type
_entity.pdbx_description
1 polymer ?
#
loop_
_entity_poly.entity_id
_entity_poly.type
_entity_poly.pdbx_seq_one_letter_code
_entity_poly.pdbx_strand_id
1 'polypeptide(L)'
;MATERKTPIRVLIAKPGLDGHDRGAKVLAHAMREAGMEVVYSGLRQTPAMIVNIAVEEDVDIICVSIMSGAHLTLFAEIMELLRAEAGETIPVLGGGIIPAQDIVTLTEMGVREVFTPGAPMAAITACIEGLVPA
;
A
#
# COMPACT_ATOMS: atom_id res chain seq x y z
N MET A 1 -5.98 -27.99 -4.22
CA MET A 1 -5.12 -27.58 -5.35
C MET A 1 -5.21 -26.07 -5.40
N ALA A 2 -4.13 -25.36 -5.04
CA ALA A 2 -4.11 -23.90 -5.14
C ALA A 2 -4.17 -23.55 -6.63
N THR A 3 -5.13 -22.72 -7.01
CA THR A 3 -5.21 -22.13 -8.34
C THR A 3 -3.93 -21.35 -8.60
N GLU A 4 -3.12 -21.83 -9.53
CA GLU A 4 -1.85 -21.20 -9.88
C GLU A 4 -2.17 -19.90 -10.65
N ARG A 5 -1.81 -18.75 -10.06
CA ARG A 5 -2.07 -17.43 -10.66
C ARG A 5 -1.27 -17.31 -11.95
N LYS A 6 -1.94 -16.95 -13.05
CA LYS A 6 -1.30 -16.87 -14.38
C LYS A 6 -0.36 -15.67 -14.53
N THR A 7 -0.54 -14.64 -13.69
CA THR A 7 0.28 -13.43 -13.61
C THR A 7 0.64 -13.11 -12.15
N PRO A 8 1.84 -12.57 -11.90
CA PRO A 8 2.25 -12.15 -10.55
C PRO A 8 1.42 -10.96 -10.07
N ILE A 9 1.26 -10.85 -8.74
CA ILE A 9 0.60 -9.69 -8.12
C ILE A 9 1.46 -8.45 -8.33
N ARG A 10 0.87 -7.36 -8.80
CA ARG A 10 1.51 -6.05 -8.98
C ARG A 10 1.25 -5.18 -7.76
N VAL A 11 2.29 -4.90 -7.00
CA VAL A 11 2.24 -4.14 -5.74
C VAL A 11 2.88 -2.77 -5.94
N LEU A 12 2.12 -1.69 -5.70
CA LEU A 12 2.68 -0.34 -5.57
C LEU A 12 3.10 -0.08 -4.13
N ILE A 13 4.38 0.18 -3.90
CA ILE A 13 4.87 0.66 -2.62
C ILE A 13 5.02 2.18 -2.70
N ALA A 14 4.13 2.87 -2.00
CA ALA A 14 3.96 4.30 -2.06
C ALA A 14 4.59 5.04 -0.87
N LYS A 15 5.21 6.19 -1.15
CA LYS A 15 5.78 7.12 -0.15
C LYS A 15 5.18 8.53 -0.34
N PRO A 16 4.06 8.84 0.34
CA PRO A 16 3.35 10.09 0.15
C PRO A 16 4.02 11.26 0.87
N GLY A 17 3.87 12.45 0.29
CA GLY A 17 4.28 13.73 0.89
C GLY A 17 5.78 13.80 1.16
N LEU A 18 6.18 14.65 2.11
CA LEU A 18 7.60 14.92 2.41
C LEU A 18 8.30 13.82 3.22
N ASP A 19 7.67 12.64 3.38
CA ASP A 19 8.22 11.58 4.20
C ASP A 19 9.45 10.91 3.55
N GLY A 20 10.63 11.23 4.08
CA GLY A 20 11.91 10.67 3.63
C GLY A 20 12.27 9.31 4.22
N HIS A 21 11.43 8.73 5.09
CA HIS A 21 11.74 7.45 5.73
C HIS A 21 11.52 6.27 4.78
N ASP A 22 12.54 5.90 4.01
CA ASP A 22 12.40 4.88 2.96
C ASP A 22 12.81 3.45 3.38
N ARG A 23 13.46 3.28 4.53
CA ARG A 23 14.03 1.98 4.92
C ARG A 23 12.97 0.88 4.97
N GLY A 24 11.84 1.15 5.62
CA GLY A 24 10.74 0.19 5.72
C GLY A 24 10.16 -0.16 4.35
N ALA A 25 9.93 0.84 3.51
CA ALA A 25 9.42 0.65 2.15
C ALA A 25 10.39 -0.16 1.27
N LYS A 26 11.70 0.07 1.38
CA LYS A 26 12.73 -0.70 0.64
C LYS A 26 12.80 -2.16 1.11
N VAL A 27 12.69 -2.41 2.41
CA VAL A 27 12.64 -3.78 2.95
C VAL A 27 11.37 -4.49 2.47
N LEU A 28 10.23 -3.81 2.53
CA LEU A 28 8.98 -4.33 1.99
C LEU A 28 9.10 -4.64 0.50
N ALA A 29 9.67 -3.73 -0.29
CA ALA A 29 9.88 -3.92 -1.73
C ALA A 29 10.74 -5.14 -2.06
N HIS A 30 11.77 -5.38 -1.25
CA HIS A 30 12.59 -6.56 -1.39
C HIS A 30 11.80 -7.83 -1.05
N ALA A 31 11.12 -7.85 0.09
CA ALA A 31 10.34 -9.00 0.55
C ALA A 31 9.20 -9.38 -0.42
N MET A 32 8.50 -8.41 -0.99
CA MET A 32 7.44 -8.67 -1.98
C MET A 32 8.01 -9.28 -3.27
N ARG A 33 9.20 -8.84 -3.71
CA ARG A 33 9.89 -9.46 -4.86
C ARG A 33 10.32 -10.89 -4.55
N GLU A 34 10.83 -11.15 -3.35
CA GLU A 34 11.16 -12.52 -2.92
C GLU A 34 9.92 -13.43 -2.86
N ALA A 35 8.75 -12.87 -2.56
CA ALA A 35 7.47 -13.56 -2.61
C ALA A 35 6.91 -13.75 -4.04
N GLY A 36 7.66 -13.35 -5.08
CA GLY A 36 7.24 -13.52 -6.48
C GLY A 36 6.28 -12.45 -7.01
N MET A 37 6.13 -11.33 -6.30
CA MET A 37 5.30 -10.20 -6.73
C MET A 37 6.10 -9.24 -7.61
N GLU A 38 5.42 -8.59 -8.56
CA GLU A 38 5.95 -7.46 -9.31
C GLU A 38 5.81 -6.19 -8.47
N VAL A 39 6.91 -5.47 -8.25
CA VAL A 39 6.92 -4.32 -7.33
C VAL A 39 7.23 -3.04 -8.06
N VAL A 40 6.25 -2.13 -8.04
CA VAL A 40 6.38 -0.73 -8.44
C VAL A 40 6.72 0.09 -7.19
N TYR A 41 7.80 0.85 -7.23
CA TYR A 41 8.17 1.76 -6.13
C TYR A 41 7.92 3.19 -6.57
N SER A 42 7.10 3.93 -5.82
CA SER A 42 6.69 5.29 -6.21
C SER A 42 7.83 6.31 -6.18
N GLY A 43 8.94 5.99 -5.51
CA GLY A 43 9.92 7.00 -5.13
C GLY A 43 9.43 7.89 -3.98
N LEU A 44 10.30 8.74 -3.47
CA LEU A 44 9.97 9.70 -2.39
C LEU A 44 9.19 10.89 -2.94
N ARG A 45 8.53 11.63 -2.03
CA ARG A 45 7.94 12.95 -2.33
C ARG A 45 6.82 12.91 -3.38
N GLN A 46 6.01 11.86 -3.35
CA GLN A 46 4.86 11.73 -4.25
C GLN A 46 3.63 12.36 -3.62
N THR A 47 2.86 13.11 -4.41
CA THR A 47 1.54 13.57 -3.97
C THR A 47 0.54 12.40 -4.02
N PRO A 48 -0.59 12.47 -3.30
CA PRO A 48 -1.68 11.51 -3.43
C PRO A 48 -2.10 11.28 -4.89
N ALA A 49 -2.28 12.35 -5.68
CA ALA A 49 -2.61 12.26 -7.10
C ALA A 49 -1.53 11.51 -7.91
N MET A 50 -0.24 11.75 -7.66
CA MET A 50 0.82 11.01 -8.34
C MET A 50 0.79 9.52 -7.99
N ILE A 51 0.51 9.17 -6.73
CA ILE A 51 0.40 7.76 -6.29
C ILE A 51 -0.77 7.07 -6.99
N VAL A 52 -1.93 7.73 -7.06
CA VAL A 52 -3.11 7.18 -7.74
C VAL A 52 -2.88 7.03 -9.24
N ASN A 53 -2.28 8.03 -9.89
CA ASN A 53 -1.92 7.94 -11.30
C ASN A 53 -0.98 6.76 -11.58
N ILE A 54 0.07 6.58 -10.76
CA ILE A 54 0.98 5.43 -10.89
C ILE A 54 0.21 4.12 -10.72
N ALA A 55 -0.68 4.04 -9.73
CA ALA A 55 -1.47 2.83 -9.49
C ALA A 55 -2.34 2.45 -10.69
N VAL A 56 -2.96 3.44 -11.34
CA VAL A 56 -3.82 3.23 -12.51
C VAL A 56 -3.00 2.95 -13.77
N GLU A 57 -1.97 3.74 -14.05
CA GLU A 57 -1.12 3.59 -15.25
C GLU A 57 -0.35 2.27 -15.25
N GLU A 58 0.10 1.83 -14.07
CA GLU A 58 0.80 0.56 -13.90
C GLU A 58 -0.15 -0.61 -13.63
N ASP A 59 -1.47 -0.41 -13.66
CA ASP A 59 -2.48 -1.47 -13.45
C ASP A 59 -2.14 -2.35 -12.23
N VAL A 60 -1.96 -1.71 -11.07
CA VAL A 60 -1.53 -2.41 -9.85
C VAL A 60 -2.71 -3.06 -9.14
N ASP A 61 -2.47 -4.23 -8.58
CA ASP A 61 -3.49 -4.99 -7.85
C ASP A 61 -3.71 -4.45 -6.43
N ILE A 62 -2.69 -3.80 -5.85
CA ILE A 62 -2.73 -3.31 -4.46
C ILE A 62 -1.73 -2.18 -4.23
N ILE A 63 -2.09 -1.24 -3.35
CA ILE A 63 -1.22 -0.14 -2.91
C ILE A 63 -0.83 -0.34 -1.45
N CYS A 64 0.46 -0.35 -1.18
CA CYS A 64 1.05 -0.34 0.16
C CYS A 64 1.64 1.03 0.45
N VAL A 65 0.97 1.82 1.28
CA VAL A 65 1.40 3.18 1.65
C VAL A 65 2.25 3.13 2.92
N SER A 66 3.50 3.59 2.83
CA SER A 66 4.42 3.67 3.97
C SER A 66 4.61 5.12 4.41
N ILE A 67 4.24 5.44 5.65
CA ILE A 67 4.30 6.80 6.19
C ILE A 67 4.76 6.88 7.66
N MET A 68 5.66 7.82 7.94
CA MET A 68 6.20 8.10 9.29
C MET A 68 6.19 9.60 9.64
N SER A 69 5.59 10.45 8.79
CA SER A 69 5.57 11.92 8.97
C SER A 69 4.45 12.43 9.88
N GLY A 70 3.55 11.56 10.35
CA GLY A 70 2.37 11.93 11.15
C GLY A 70 1.21 12.53 10.33
N ALA A 71 1.37 12.66 9.01
CA ALA A 71 0.34 13.18 8.11
C ALA A 71 -0.57 12.08 7.52
N HIS A 72 -0.63 10.91 8.15
CA HIS A 72 -1.34 9.73 7.63
C HIS A 72 -2.83 9.98 7.43
N LEU A 73 -3.55 10.52 8.41
CA LEU A 73 -5.00 10.72 8.24
C LEU A 73 -5.33 11.57 7.01
N THR A 74 -4.61 12.68 6.82
CA THR A 74 -4.82 13.57 5.67
C THR A 74 -4.45 12.90 4.35
N LEU A 75 -3.27 12.27 4.28
CA LEU A 75 -2.76 11.71 3.03
C LEU A 75 -3.53 10.45 2.62
N PHE A 76 -3.93 9.60 3.56
CA PHE A 76 -4.81 8.46 3.25
C PHE A 76 -6.19 8.92 2.82
N ALA A 77 -6.79 9.92 3.47
CA ALA A 77 -8.09 10.44 3.06
C ALA A 77 -8.07 10.91 1.59
N GLU A 78 -7.04 11.67 1.20
CA GLU A 78 -6.88 12.16 -0.16
C GLU A 78 -6.62 11.03 -1.17
N ILE A 79 -5.77 10.06 -0.84
CA ILE A 79 -5.53 8.88 -1.69
C ILE A 79 -6.83 8.10 -1.91
N MET A 80 -7.59 7.83 -0.84
CA MET A 80 -8.84 7.08 -0.92
C MET A 80 -9.91 7.82 -1.72
N GLU A 81 -10.00 9.14 -1.58
CA GLU A 81 -10.91 9.98 -2.37
C GLU A 81 -10.57 9.94 -3.87
N LEU A 82 -9.29 10.07 -4.22
CA LEU A 82 -8.84 10.03 -5.61
C LEU A 82 -9.01 8.64 -6.23
N LEU A 83 -8.73 7.57 -5.49
CA LEU A 83 -9.00 6.20 -5.96
C LEU A 83 -10.47 5.95 -6.22
N ARG A 84 -11.37 6.50 -5.40
CA ARG A 84 -12.82 6.46 -5.65
C ARG A 84 -13.19 7.13 -6.97
N ALA A 85 -12.63 8.32 -7.20
CA ALA A 85 -12.92 9.13 -8.38
C ALA A 85 -12.37 8.51 -9.68
N GLU A 86 -11.15 7.95 -9.64
CA GLU A 86 -10.43 7.53 -10.85
C GLU A 86 -10.50 6.02 -11.13
N ALA A 87 -10.57 5.18 -10.08
CA ALA A 87 -10.50 3.72 -10.19
C ALA A 87 -11.73 2.98 -9.61
N GLY A 88 -12.75 3.72 -9.14
CA GLY A 88 -14.03 3.16 -8.72
C GLY A 88 -13.97 2.20 -7.52
N GLU A 89 -13.09 2.44 -6.54
CA GLU A 89 -12.92 1.66 -5.28
C GLU A 89 -12.29 0.26 -5.42
N THR A 90 -11.72 -0.07 -6.58
CA THR A 90 -11.30 -1.44 -6.86
C THR A 90 -9.96 -1.83 -6.25
N ILE A 91 -9.03 -0.89 -6.09
CA ILE A 91 -7.66 -1.20 -5.65
C ILE A 91 -7.57 -1.16 -4.12
N PRO A 92 -7.34 -2.29 -3.42
CA PRO A 92 -7.14 -2.31 -1.98
C PRO A 92 -5.92 -1.48 -1.57
N VAL A 93 -6.03 -0.84 -0.40
CA VAL A 93 -4.95 -0.05 0.19
C VAL A 93 -4.55 -0.63 1.54
N LEU A 94 -3.25 -0.85 1.72
CA LEU A 94 -2.61 -1.18 2.99
C LEU A 94 -1.85 0.03 3.52
N GLY A 95 -1.86 0.19 4.83
CA GLY A 95 -1.04 1.19 5.52
C GLY A 95 0.13 0.60 6.27
N GLY A 96 1.18 1.38 6.46
CA GLY A 96 2.27 1.00 7.33
C GLY A 96 3.15 2.16 7.76
N GLY A 97 3.92 1.93 8.82
CA GLY A 97 4.77 2.95 9.45
C GLY A 97 4.31 3.28 10.87
N ILE A 98 4.65 4.46 11.38
CA ILE A 98 4.33 4.86 12.76
C ILE A 98 2.95 5.51 12.76
N ILE A 99 1.93 4.73 13.08
CA ILE A 99 0.53 5.17 13.12
C ILE A 99 -0.05 4.83 14.51
N PRO A 100 -0.57 5.81 15.27
CA PRO A 100 -1.21 5.58 16.56
C PRO A 100 -2.43 4.66 16.45
N ALA A 101 -2.67 3.80 17.45
CA ALA A 101 -3.77 2.84 17.43
C ALA A 101 -5.16 3.48 17.22
N GLN A 102 -5.39 4.66 17.78
CA GLN A 102 -6.65 5.41 17.58
C GLN A 102 -6.84 5.87 16.13
N ASP A 103 -5.75 6.17 15.42
CA ASP A 103 -5.79 6.62 14.03
C ASP A 103 -5.95 5.43 13.08
N ILE A 104 -5.48 4.24 13.46
CA ILE A 104 -5.73 3.00 12.70
C ILE A 104 -7.23 2.74 12.56
N VAL A 105 -8.01 2.92 13.64
CA VAL A 105 -9.48 2.77 13.60
C VAL A 105 -10.07 3.69 12.53
N THR A 106 -9.70 4.97 12.55
CA THR A 106 -10.12 5.95 11.56
C THR A 106 -9.71 5.57 10.13
N LEU A 107 -8.49 5.08 9.93
CA LEU A 107 -8.02 4.62 8.61
C LEU A 107 -8.81 3.42 8.10
N THR A 108 -9.14 2.46 8.97
CA THR A 108 -9.97 1.31 8.61
C THR A 108 -11.39 1.74 8.23
N GLU A 109 -11.98 2.69 8.96
CA GLU A 109 -13.29 3.28 8.62
C GLU A 109 -13.28 4.00 7.27
N MET A 110 -12.14 4.56 6.85
CA MET A 110 -11.96 5.18 5.52
C MET A 110 -11.81 4.16 4.37
N GLY A 111 -11.63 2.86 4.70
CA GLY A 111 -11.47 1.77 3.72
C GLY A 111 -10.05 1.21 3.58
N VAL A 112 -9.08 1.65 4.41
CA VAL A 112 -7.76 1.01 4.47
C VAL A 112 -7.90 -0.41 5.02
N ARG A 113 -7.41 -1.41 4.29
CA ARG A 113 -7.74 -2.82 4.55
C ARG A 113 -7.02 -3.38 5.77
N GLU A 114 -5.77 -2.97 6.01
CA GLU A 114 -4.97 -3.37 7.16
C GLU A 114 -3.84 -2.34 7.38
N VAL A 115 -3.38 -2.17 8.62
CA VAL A 115 -2.27 -1.27 8.97
C VAL A 115 -1.17 -2.02 9.72
N PHE A 116 0.01 -2.07 9.12
CA PHE A 116 1.18 -2.73 9.70
C PHE A 116 2.14 -1.73 10.36
N THR A 117 2.20 -1.77 11.69
CA THR A 117 3.12 -0.96 12.50
C THR A 117 4.51 -1.61 12.60
N PRO A 118 5.55 -0.90 13.10
CA PRO A 118 6.90 -1.45 13.20
C PRO A 118 6.93 -2.78 13.96
N GLY A 119 7.70 -3.75 13.44
CA GLY A 119 7.79 -5.11 13.99
C GLY A 119 6.85 -6.13 13.34
N ALA A 120 5.94 -5.70 12.46
CA ALA A 120 5.12 -6.61 11.67
C ALA A 120 6.01 -7.57 10.84
N PRO A 121 5.74 -8.90 10.88
CA PRO A 121 6.51 -9.86 10.10
C PRO A 121 6.14 -9.75 8.62
N MET A 122 7.15 -9.73 7.73
CA MET A 122 6.92 -9.63 6.28
C MET A 122 5.97 -10.70 5.75
N ALA A 123 6.07 -11.93 6.29
CA ALA A 123 5.18 -13.03 5.93
C ALA A 123 3.69 -12.74 6.19
N ALA A 124 3.36 -11.97 7.25
CA ALA A 124 1.97 -11.57 7.50
C ALA A 124 1.48 -10.54 6.48
N ILE A 125 2.36 -9.61 6.06
CA ILE A 125 2.03 -8.63 5.02
C ILE A 125 1.82 -9.34 3.68
N THR A 126 2.71 -10.26 3.30
CA THR A 126 2.59 -11.10 2.11
C THR A 126 1.27 -11.87 2.10
N ALA A 127 0.96 -12.59 3.19
CA ALA A 127 -0.28 -13.37 3.28
C ALA A 127 -1.54 -12.49 3.23
N CYS A 128 -1.48 -11.28 3.81
CA CYS A 128 -2.56 -10.30 3.72
C CYS A 128 -2.80 -9.87 2.27
N ILE A 129 -1.73 -9.51 1.53
CA ILE A 129 -1.82 -9.14 0.11
C ILE A 129 -2.42 -10.28 -0.72
N GLU A 130 -1.92 -11.51 -0.55
CA GLU A 130 -2.42 -12.68 -1.27
C GLU A 130 -3.90 -12.98 -0.98
N GLY A 131 -4.37 -12.72 0.24
CA GLY A 131 -5.78 -12.87 0.60
C GLY A 131 -6.69 -11.75 0.09
N LEU A 132 -6.15 -10.54 -0.12
CA LEU A 132 -6.88 -9.39 -0.63
C LEU A 132 -7.01 -9.39 -2.15
N VAL A 133 -5.99 -9.91 -2.85
CA VAL A 133 -5.97 -10.04 -4.30
C VAL A 133 -6.17 -11.52 -4.62
N PRO A 134 -7.39 -11.99 -4.91
CA PRO A 134 -7.62 -13.39 -5.28
C PRO A 134 -6.99 -13.73 -6.64
N ALA A 135 -6.84 -15.04 -6.90
CA ALA A 135 -6.23 -15.58 -8.11
C ALA A 135 -7.14 -15.57 -9.34
#